data_AF-A0A376PTV1-F1
#
_entry.id   AF-A0A376PTV1-F1
#
_cell.length_a   1.000
_cell.length_b   1.000
_cell.length_c   1.000
_cell.angle_alpha   90.00
_cell.angle_beta   90.00
_cell.angle_gamma   90.00
#
_symmetry.space_group_name_H-M   'P 1'
#
loop_
_entity.id
_entity.type
_entity.pdbx_description
1 polymer ?
#
loop_
_entity_poly.entity_id
_entity_poly.type
_entity_poly.pdbx_seq_one_letter_code
_entity_poly.pdbx_strand_id
1 'polypeptide(L)' 'MGEIETFGELLNSNPNAKLTFWKFWFLGSIPWERKTVTPASLWHHPGLVLIHTVGVETPQPELTEAV' A
#
# COMPACT_ATOMS: atom_id res chain seq x y z
N MET A 1 3.13 -7.28 6.38
CA MET A 1 3.80 -6.19 5.63
C MET A 1 3.47 -6.43 4.16
N GLY A 2 3.23 -5.37 3.37
CA GLY A 2 2.58 -5.43 2.03
C GLY A 2 3.12 -6.50 1.08
N GLU A 3 2.29 -6.90 0.12
CA GLU A 3 2.60 -7.92 -0.88
C GLU A 3 3.79 -7.53 -1.75
N ILE A 4 4.63 -8.52 -2.05
CA ILE A 4 5.80 -8.35 -2.89
C ILE A 4 5.36 -8.54 -4.34
N GLU A 5 5.52 -7.50 -5.14
CA GLU A 5 5.14 -7.46 -6.55
C GLU A 5 6.32 -6.98 -7.40
N THR A 6 6.44 -7.52 -8.61
CA THR A 6 7.42 -7.10 -9.61
C THR A 6 6.90 -5.94 -10.46
N PHE A 7 7.79 -5.17 -11.08
CA PHE A 7 7.35 -4.14 -12.03
C PHE A 7 6.59 -4.73 -13.23
N GLY A 8 6.92 -5.95 -13.65
CA GLY A 8 6.18 -6.68 -14.68
C GLY A 8 4.73 -6.97 -14.27
N GLU A 9 4.54 -7.50 -13.06
CA GLU A 9 3.20 -7.77 -12.50
C GLU A 9 2.38 -6.49 -12.34
N LEU A 10 3.00 -5.39 -11.88
CA LEU A 10 2.35 -4.09 -11.74
C LEU A 10 1.91 -3.48 -13.08
N LEU A 11 2.70 -3.67 -14.14
CA LEU A 11 2.31 -3.23 -15.47
C LEU A 11 1.20 -4.11 -16.06
N ASN A 12 1.22 -5.41 -15.78
CA ASN A 12 0.18 -6.34 -16.24
C ASN A 12 -1.18 -6.06 -15.55
N SER A 13 -1.17 -5.72 -14.27
CA SER A 13 -2.38 -5.35 -13.52
C SER A 13 -2.92 -3.98 -13.93
N ASN A 14 -2.08 -3.07 -14.41
CA ASN A 14 -2.48 -1.77 -14.95
C ASN A 14 -1.76 -1.45 -16.28
N PRO A 15 -2.22 -2.01 -17.42
CA PRO A 15 -1.56 -1.86 -18.71
C PRO A 15 -1.58 -0.42 -19.26
N ASN A 16 -2.46 0.43 -18.73
CA ASN A 16 -2.56 1.84 -19.09
C ASN A 16 -1.57 2.73 -18.33
N ALA A 17 -0.73 2.16 -17.45
CA ALA A 17 0.26 2.92 -16.70
C ALA A 17 1.27 3.61 -17.64
N LYS A 18 1.54 4.88 -17.37
CA LYS A 18 2.48 5.67 -18.19
C LYS A 18 3.93 5.25 -17.91
N LEU A 19 4.52 4.51 -18.85
CA LEU A 19 5.90 4.06 -18.77
C LEU A 19 6.94 5.13 -19.12
N THR A 20 6.55 6.31 -19.60
CA THR A 20 7.47 7.33 -20.12
C THR A 20 8.51 7.77 -19.08
N PHE A 21 8.08 7.99 -17.83
CA PHE A 21 8.99 8.33 -16.73
C PHE A 21 10.00 7.21 -16.47
N TRP A 22 9.52 5.98 -16.33
CA TRP A 22 10.32 4.79 -16.04
C TRP A 22 11.32 4.46 -17.16
N LYS A 23 10.90 4.61 -18.42
CA LYS A 23 11.77 4.44 -19.59
C LYS A 23 12.89 5.48 -19.61
N PHE A 24 12.60 6.74 -19.29
CA PHE A 24 13.62 7.78 -19.22
C PHE A 24 14.59 7.53 -18.04
N TRP A 25 14.04 7.19 -16.88
CA TRP A 25 14.79 6.95 -15.66
C TRP A 25 15.77 5.77 -15.75
N PHE A 26 15.33 4.66 -16.36
CA PHE A 26 16.15 3.46 -16.54
C PHE A 26 16.85 3.39 -17.90
N LEU A 27 16.91 4.50 -18.64
CA LEU A 27 17.53 4.54 -19.97
C LEU A 27 16.99 3.45 -20.92
N GLY A 28 15.70 3.12 -20.79
CA GLY A 28 14.98 2.09 -21.53
C GLY A 28 15.05 0.68 -20.94
N SER A 29 15.99 0.40 -20.03
CA SER A 29 16.17 -0.93 -19.42
C SER A 29 15.46 -1.04 -18.07
N ILE A 30 14.12 -1.08 -18.10
CA ILE A 30 13.31 -1.21 -16.89
C ILE A 30 13.58 -2.60 -16.26
N PRO A 31 13.93 -2.66 -14.96
CA PRO A 31 14.23 -3.92 -14.29
C PRO A 31 12.92 -4.65 -13.91
N TRP A 32 12.27 -5.29 -14.88
CA TRP A 32 10.94 -5.89 -14.75
C TRP A 32 10.82 -6.88 -13.58
N GLU A 33 11.85 -7.69 -13.35
CA GLU A 33 11.92 -8.70 -12.28
C GLU A 33 12.22 -8.11 -10.88
N ARG A 34 12.40 -6.79 -10.78
CA ARG A 34 12.71 -6.17 -9.50
C ARG A 34 11.48 -6.24 -8.58
N LYS A 35 11.67 -6.91 -7.45
CA LYS A 35 10.70 -6.99 -6.37
C LYS A 35 10.53 -5.64 -5.67
N THR A 36 9.28 -5.23 -5.50
CA THR A 36 8.87 -3.99 -4.86
C THR A 36 7.65 -4.24 -3.98
N VAL A 37 7.32 -3.29 -3.10
CA VAL A 37 6.06 -3.29 -2.37
C VAL A 37 5.37 -1.98 -2.72
N THR A 38 4.11 -2.03 -3.15
CA THR A 38 3.37 -0.83 -3.49
C THR A 38 2.77 -0.17 -2.24
N PRO A 39 2.65 1.18 -2.21
CA PRO A 39 1.94 1.86 -1.13
C PRO A 39 0.49 1.37 -0.97
N ALA A 40 -0.16 1.02 -2.09
CA ALA A 40 -1.51 0.45 -2.08
C ALA A 40 -1.52 -0.94 -1.41
N SER A 41 -0.59 -1.83 -1.75
CA SER A 41 -0.52 -3.14 -1.13
C SER A 41 -0.20 -3.05 0.38
N LEU A 42 0.65 -2.09 0.77
CA LEU A 42 0.88 -1.83 2.18
C LEU A 42 -0.38 -1.34 2.89
N TRP A 43 -1.16 -0.46 2.27
CA TRP A 43 -2.39 0.11 2.83
C TRP A 43 -3.53 -0.91 3.01
N HIS A 44 -3.64 -1.89 2.12
CA HIS A 44 -4.65 -2.95 2.22
C HIS A 44 -4.19 -4.15 3.06
N HIS A 45 -3.02 -4.07 3.70
CA HIS A 45 -2.46 -5.19 4.41
C HIS A 45 -3.33 -5.59 5.61
N PRO A 46 -3.74 -6.87 5.76
CA PRO A 46 -4.72 -7.32 6.76
C PRO A 46 -4.24 -7.18 8.22
N GLY A 47 -2.93 -7.06 8.42
CA GLY A 47 -2.33 -6.79 9.73
C GLY A 47 -2.32 -5.31 10.14
N LEU A 48 -2.90 -4.41 9.34
CA LEU A 48 -3.08 -3.02 9.75
C LEU A 48 -4.27 -2.88 10.69
N VAL A 49 -4.06 -2.19 11.81
CA VAL A 49 -5.11 -1.84 12.76
C VAL A 49 -5.28 -0.33 12.73
N LEU A 50 -6.53 0.12 12.63
CA LEU A 50 -6.85 1.54 12.75
C LEU A 50 -6.64 1.97 14.20
N ILE A 51 -5.60 2.76 14.45
CA ILE A 51 -5.27 3.25 15.80
C ILE A 51 -5.83 4.65 16.09
N HIS A 52 -6.19 5.41 15.05
CA HIS A 52 -6.70 6.77 15.19
C HIS A 52 -7.48 7.17 13.93
N THR A 53 -8.64 7.81 14.13
CA THR A 53 -9.45 8.40 13.08
C THR A 53 -9.94 9.78 13.56
N VAL A 54 -9.78 10.81 12.73
CA VAL A 54 -10.28 12.15 13.04
C VAL A 54 -11.72 12.25 12.56
N GLY A 55 -12.65 12.54 13.47
CA GLY A 55 -14.07 12.75 13.14
C GLY A 55 -15.00 11.55 13.39
N VAL A 56 -14.53 10.49 14.06
CA VAL A 56 -15.38 9.42 14.61
C VAL A 56 -15.32 9.52 16.13
N GLU A 57 -16.43 9.87 16.76
CA GLU A 57 -16.55 9.81 18.22
C GLU A 57 -16.39 8.34 18.64
N THR A 58 -15.34 8.05 19.41
CA THR A 58 -15.12 6.72 19.96
C THR A 58 -15.91 6.63 21.26
N PRO A 59 -16.83 5.66 21.44
CA PRO A 59 -17.43 5.43 22.75
C PRO A 59 -16.30 5.02 23.69
N GLN A 60 -15.97 5.89 24.64
CA GLN A 60 -15.03 5.58 25.70
C GLN A 60 -15.63 4.43 26.53
N PRO A 61 -14.91 3.32 26.77
CA PRO A 61 -15.41 2.29 27.66
C PRO A 61 -15.55 2.91 29.05
N GLU A 62 -16.78 2.97 29.55
CA GLU A 62 -17.07 3.42 30.91
C GLU A 62 -16.33 2.51 31.89
N LEU A 63 -15.36 3.09 32.61
CA LEU A 63 -14.75 2.45 33.77
C LEU A 63 -15.88 2.20 34.77
N THR A 64 -16.35 0.96 34.84
CA THR A 64 -17.21 0.49 35.91
C THR A 64 -16.37 0.50 37.19
N GLU A 65 -16.42 1.59 37.92
CA GLU A 65 -16.05 1.59 39.34
C GLU A 65 -17.12 0.78 40.08
N ALA A 66 -16.74 -0.43 40.49
CA ALA A 66 -17.47 -1.20 41.47
C ALA A 66 -17.24 -0.57 42.85
N VAL A 67 -18.30 -0.04 43.46
CA VAL A 67 -18.44 0.21 44.90
C VAL A 67 -19.85 -0.15 45.33
#